data_AF-A0A542EL68-F1
#
_entry.id   AF-A0A542EL68-F1
#
_cell.length_a   1.000
_cell.length_b   1.000
_cell.length_c   1.000
_cell.angle_alpha   90.00
_cell.angle_beta   90.00
_cell.angle_gamma   90.00
#
_symmetry.space_group_name_H-M   'P 1'
#
loop_
_entity.id
_entity.type
_entity.pdbx_description
1 polymer ?
#
loop_
_entity_poly.entity_id
_entity_poly.type
_entity_poly.pdbx_seq_one_letter_code
_entity_poly.pdbx_strand_id
1 'polypeptide(L)'
;MEDEIERIKAEVAEATSDPAAQQEWIRQSNLTYGGLGAAGLVVVQPFLTVQPLDLTATICVVAFAVSIPLLAALLILNLQEEYRHRVTRSRLVSFAKAVAQGSAFVGIAAAFWHISAIAGIVFVLVAFFAVGVHSSGYMQLEYDGTFRSRFPRRKP
;
A
#
# COMPACT_ATOMS: atom_id res chain seq x y z
N MET A 1 -6.37 -30.50 3.78
CA MET A 1 -5.69 -29.21 4.06
C MET A 1 -4.87 -28.79 2.85
N GLU A 2 -4.00 -29.65 2.29
CA GLU A 2 -3.28 -29.35 1.03
C GLU A 2 -4.19 -29.12 -0.18
N ASP A 3 -5.22 -29.94 -0.39
CA ASP A 3 -6.15 -29.78 -1.52
C ASP A 3 -6.95 -28.46 -1.48
N GLU A 4 -7.19 -27.94 -0.28
CA GLU A 4 -7.88 -26.68 -0.05
C GLU A 4 -6.95 -25.49 -0.33
N ILE A 5 -5.69 -25.59 0.10
CA ILE A 5 -4.64 -24.61 -0.24
C ILE A 5 -4.40 -24.57 -1.76
N GLU A 6 -4.40 -25.72 -2.44
CA GLU A 6 -4.26 -25.77 -3.91
C GLU A 6 -5.47 -25.15 -4.62
N ARG A 7 -6.69 -25.40 -4.14
CA ARG A 7 -7.89 -24.75 -4.69
C ARG A 7 -7.87 -23.24 -4.48
N ILE A 8 -7.51 -22.77 -3.28
CA ILE A 8 -7.37 -21.35 -3.00
C ILE A 8 -6.28 -20.74 -3.90
N LYS A 9 -5.13 -21.40 -4.07
CA LYS A 9 -4.08 -20.93 -4.99
C LYS A 9 -4.55 -20.88 -6.44
N ALA A 10 -5.31 -21.87 -6.90
CA ALA A 10 -5.84 -21.92 -8.26
C ALA A 10 -6.91 -20.83 -8.49
N GLU A 11 -7.81 -20.64 -7.53
CA GLU A 11 -8.85 -19.60 -7.57
C GLU A 11 -8.23 -18.19 -7.49
N VAL A 12 -7.21 -17.99 -6.65
CA VAL A 12 -6.41 -16.76 -6.62
C VAL A 12 -5.65 -16.57 -7.93
N ALA A 13 -5.08 -17.62 -8.53
CA ALA A 13 -4.38 -17.51 -9.81
C ALA A 13 -5.33 -17.16 -10.96
N GLU A 14 -6.53 -17.72 -10.98
CA GLU A 14 -7.59 -17.41 -11.93
C GLU A 14 -8.10 -15.98 -11.74
N ALA A 15 -8.39 -15.57 -10.50
CA ALA A 15 -8.77 -14.20 -10.16
C ALA A 15 -7.66 -13.17 -10.46
N THR A 16 -6.38 -13.53 -10.27
CA THR A 16 -5.24 -12.68 -10.62
C THR A 16 -5.02 -12.61 -12.14
N SER A 17 -5.55 -13.57 -12.90
CA SER A 17 -5.48 -13.60 -14.37
C SER A 17 -6.63 -12.86 -15.06
N ASP A 18 -7.68 -12.48 -14.31
CA ASP A 18 -8.79 -11.68 -14.84
C ASP A 18 -8.30 -10.25 -15.17
N PRO A 19 -8.38 -9.82 -16.45
CA PRO A 19 -7.97 -8.47 -16.85
C PRO A 19 -8.71 -7.36 -16.09
N ALA A 20 -9.98 -7.58 -15.70
CA ALA A 20 -10.75 -6.61 -14.92
C ALA A 20 -10.21 -6.47 -13.49
N ALA A 21 -9.81 -7.59 -12.87
CA ALA A 21 -9.15 -7.56 -11.58
C ALA A 21 -7.81 -6.83 -11.69
N GLN A 22 -6.96 -7.15 -12.66
CA GLN A 22 -5.65 -6.48 -12.80
C GLN A 22 -5.77 -4.95 -12.95
N GLN A 23 -6.77 -4.47 -13.68
CA GLN A 23 -7.00 -3.05 -13.85
C GLN A 23 -7.36 -2.34 -12.53
N GLU A 24 -8.18 -2.98 -11.68
CA GLU A 24 -8.50 -2.43 -10.35
C GLU A 24 -7.26 -2.40 -9.44
N TRP A 25 -6.44 -3.45 -9.44
CA TRP A 25 -5.20 -3.51 -8.67
C TRP A 25 -4.20 -2.42 -9.09
N ILE A 26 -4.12 -2.15 -10.38
CA ILE A 26 -3.29 -1.06 -10.94
C ILE A 26 -3.84 0.31 -10.49
N ARG A 27 -5.16 0.52 -10.57
CA ARG A 27 -5.81 1.77 -10.14
C ARG A 27 -5.58 2.05 -8.66
N GLN A 28 -5.73 1.04 -7.80
CA GLN A 28 -5.47 1.16 -6.36
C GLN A 28 -3.99 1.46 -6.07
N SER A 29 -3.07 0.83 -6.81
CA SER A 29 -1.64 1.09 -6.67
C SER A 29 -1.27 2.52 -7.08
N ASN A 30 -1.83 3.01 -8.20
CA ASN A 30 -1.64 4.39 -8.66
C ASN A 30 -2.16 5.41 -7.63
N LEU A 31 -3.34 5.18 -7.08
CA LEU A 31 -3.91 6.02 -6.01
C LEU A 31 -3.03 6.02 -4.76
N THR A 32 -2.50 4.85 -4.37
CA THR A 32 -1.62 4.74 -3.20
C THR A 32 -0.31 5.48 -3.42
N TYR A 33 0.37 5.27 -4.55
CA TYR A 33 1.65 5.92 -4.81
C TYR A 33 1.50 7.44 -4.99
N GLY A 34 0.50 7.86 -5.75
CA GLY A 34 0.21 9.28 -5.97
C GLY A 34 -0.20 9.98 -4.69
N GLY A 35 -1.10 9.38 -3.91
CA GLY A 35 -1.57 9.93 -2.63
C GLY A 35 -0.45 10.05 -1.61
N LEU A 36 0.39 9.01 -1.47
CA LEU A 36 1.50 9.01 -0.52
C LEU A 36 2.60 9.99 -0.91
N GLY A 37 2.90 10.12 -2.22
CA GLY A 37 3.84 11.11 -2.74
C GLY A 37 3.35 12.55 -2.53
N ALA A 38 2.08 12.83 -2.81
CA ALA A 38 1.48 14.15 -2.58
C ALA A 38 1.43 14.51 -1.10
N ALA A 39 1.03 13.56 -0.24
CA ALA A 39 1.05 13.76 1.21
C ALA A 39 2.47 14.08 1.71
N GLY A 40 3.48 13.34 1.23
CA GLY A 40 4.87 13.63 1.56
C GLY A 40 5.32 15.03 1.16
N LEU A 41 4.96 15.48 -0.04
CA LEU A 41 5.30 16.82 -0.50
C LEU A 41 4.71 17.91 0.41
N VAL A 42 3.44 17.78 0.80
CA VAL A 42 2.77 18.72 1.72
C VAL A 42 3.39 18.68 3.11
N VAL A 43 3.68 17.48 3.63
CA VAL A 43 4.25 17.29 4.97
C VAL A 43 5.65 17.87 5.07
N VAL A 44 6.46 17.83 4.00
CA VAL A 44 7.85 18.33 4.01
C VAL A 44 7.91 19.87 3.97
N GLN A 45 6.93 20.55 3.37
CA GLN A 45 6.93 22.02 3.23
C GLN A 45 7.26 22.82 4.50
N PRO A 46 6.61 22.61 5.65
CA PRO A 46 6.89 23.38 6.86
C PRO A 46 8.34 23.20 7.37
N PHE A 47 8.94 22.04 7.12
CA PHE A 47 10.32 21.75 7.55
C PHE A 47 11.39 22.48 6.72
N LEU A 48 11.06 22.94 5.50
CA LEU A 48 11.99 23.70 4.67
C LEU A 48 12.19 25.14 5.18
N THR A 49 11.24 25.64 5.98
CA THR A 49 11.23 27.02 6.45
C THR A 49 11.74 27.20 7.89
N VAL A 50 11.85 26.11 8.66
CA VAL A 50 12.22 26.16 10.08
C VAL A 50 13.67 25.76 10.24
N GLN A 51 14.50 26.64 10.82
CA GLN A 51 15.86 26.34 11.25
C GLN A 51 16.02 26.69 12.73
N PRO A 52 16.68 25.85 13.55
CA PRO A 52 17.29 24.55 13.24
C PRO A 52 16.28 23.39 13.19
N LEU A 53 16.56 22.36 12.37
CA LEU A 53 15.77 21.13 12.36
C LEU A 53 16.11 20.28 13.58
N ASP A 54 15.08 19.87 14.31
CA ASP A 54 15.21 18.82 15.34
C ASP A 54 15.52 17.45 14.69
N LEU A 55 16.02 16.48 15.48
CA LEU A 55 16.37 15.14 15.01
C LEU A 55 15.21 14.46 14.29
N THR A 56 13.99 14.62 14.82
CA THR A 56 12.74 14.09 14.27
C THR A 56 12.41 14.68 12.90
N ALA A 57 12.58 15.99 12.73
CA ALA A 57 12.42 16.69 11.45
C ALA A 57 13.43 16.21 10.41
N THR A 58 14.68 15.99 10.81
CA THR A 58 15.73 15.50 9.91
C THR A 58 15.40 14.09 9.39
N ILE A 59 14.92 13.21 10.26
CA ILE A 59 14.47 11.86 9.89
C ILE A 59 13.31 11.94 8.88
N CYS A 60 12.33 12.82 9.11
CA CYS A 60 11.22 13.05 8.19
C CYS A 60 11.69 13.44 6.79
N VAL A 61 12.57 14.45 6.69
CA VAL A 61 13.07 14.96 5.41
C VAL A 61 13.87 13.89 4.65
N VAL A 62 14.76 13.15 5.34
CA VAL A 62 15.55 12.08 4.71
C VAL A 62 14.65 10.95 4.23
N ALA A 63 13.63 10.57 5.02
CA ALA A 63 12.70 9.52 4.65
C ALA A 63 11.91 9.88 3.38
N PHE A 64 11.44 11.12 3.27
CA PHE A 64 10.73 11.59 2.07
C PHE A 64 11.65 11.84 0.87
N ALA A 65 12.91 12.22 1.09
CA ALA A 65 13.90 12.35 0.02
C ALA A 65 14.14 11.02 -0.71
N VAL A 66 14.00 9.89 -0.02
CA VAL A 66 14.04 8.55 -0.61
C VAL A 66 12.68 8.14 -1.17
N SER A 67 11.61 8.36 -0.39
CA SER A 67 10.27 7.87 -0.77
C SER A 67 9.73 8.54 -2.03
N ILE A 68 9.85 9.87 -2.16
CA ILE A 68 9.23 10.64 -3.26
C ILE A 68 9.75 10.17 -4.64
N PRO A 69 11.07 10.08 -4.89
CA PRO A 69 11.58 9.58 -6.17
C PRO A 69 11.18 8.13 -6.46
N LEU A 70 11.19 7.26 -5.45
CA LEU A 70 10.79 5.86 -5.64
C LEU A 70 9.30 5.73 -5.97
N LEU A 71 8.42 6.44 -5.25
CA LEU A 71 6.98 6.44 -5.52
C LEU A 71 6.67 7.01 -6.91
N ALA A 72 7.36 8.07 -7.32
CA ALA A 72 7.22 8.65 -8.65
C ALA A 72 7.66 7.66 -9.75
N ALA A 73 8.81 7.00 -9.58
CA ALA A 73 9.27 5.98 -10.52
C ALA A 73 8.30 4.79 -10.60
N LEU A 74 7.77 4.32 -9.46
CA LEU A 74 6.77 3.25 -9.41
C LEU A 74 5.45 3.66 -10.07
N LEU A 75 5.01 4.91 -9.89
CA LEU A 75 3.81 5.44 -10.53
C LEU A 75 3.97 5.50 -12.05
N ILE A 76 5.10 6.01 -12.55
CA ILE A 76 5.40 6.03 -13.99
C ILE A 76 5.43 4.60 -14.55
N LEU A 77 6.07 3.67 -13.85
CA LEU A 77 6.13 2.27 -14.23
C LEU A 77 4.73 1.65 -14.31
N ASN A 78 3.89 1.89 -13.30
CA ASN A 78 2.53 1.35 -13.23
C ASN A 78 1.61 1.95 -14.32
N LEU A 79 1.79 3.23 -14.67
CA LEU A 79 1.13 3.84 -15.84
C LEU A 79 1.59 3.20 -17.16
N GLN A 80 2.87 2.85 -17.29
CA GLN A 80 3.38 2.16 -18.47
C GLN A 80 2.86 0.72 -18.57
N GLU A 81 2.72 0.01 -17.45
CA GLU A 81 2.12 -1.32 -17.41
C GLU A 81 0.65 -1.30 -17.82
N GLU A 82 -0.10 -0.28 -17.38
CA GLU A 82 -1.48 -0.03 -17.78
C GLU A 82 -1.59 0.17 -19.30
N TYR A 83 -0.69 0.98 -19.87
CA TYR A 83 -0.66 1.25 -21.32
C TYR A 83 -0.24 0.04 -22.17
N ARG A 84 0.56 -0.89 -21.61
CA ARG A 84 1.13 -2.04 -22.34
C ARG A 84 0.40 -3.36 -22.05
N HIS A 85 -0.57 -3.38 -21.13
CA HIS A 85 -1.29 -4.58 -20.65
C HIS A 85 -0.35 -5.74 -20.25
N ARG A 86 0.84 -5.43 -19.71
CA ARG A 86 1.77 -6.43 -19.19
C ARG A 86 2.34 -5.99 -17.86
N VAL A 87 2.05 -6.77 -16.82
CA VAL A 87 2.58 -6.57 -15.47
C VAL A 87 4.02 -7.08 -15.40
N THR A 88 4.97 -6.21 -15.06
CA THR A 88 6.36 -6.60 -14.80
C THR A 88 6.44 -7.19 -13.39
N ARG A 89 6.56 -8.52 -13.31
CA ARG A 89 6.71 -9.26 -12.03
C ARG A 89 8.12 -9.19 -11.42
N SER A 90 8.83 -8.08 -11.62
CA SER A 90 10.23 -7.98 -11.17
C SER A 90 10.33 -7.88 -9.66
N ARG A 91 11.20 -8.71 -9.06
CA ARG A 91 11.50 -8.67 -7.61
C ARG A 91 12.03 -7.31 -7.17
N LEU A 92 12.71 -6.58 -8.05
CA LEU A 92 13.19 -5.23 -7.79
C LEU A 92 12.04 -4.24 -7.59
N VAL A 93 10.96 -4.36 -8.36
CA VAL A 93 9.77 -3.49 -8.23
C VAL A 93 9.07 -3.74 -6.90
N SER A 94 8.96 -5.02 -6.50
CA SER A 94 8.40 -5.38 -5.19
C SER A 94 9.22 -4.83 -4.03
N PHE A 95 10.56 -4.97 -4.10
CA PHE A 95 11.45 -4.40 -3.10
C PHE A 95 11.40 -2.87 -3.06
N ALA A 96 11.44 -2.22 -4.22
CA ALA A 96 11.30 -0.77 -4.34
C ALA A 96 9.98 -0.29 -3.74
N LYS A 97 8.87 -1.00 -3.98
CA LYS A 97 7.57 -0.70 -3.39
C LYS A 97 7.61 -0.76 -1.86
N ALA A 98 8.18 -1.83 -1.30
CA ALA A 98 8.31 -1.99 0.15
C ALA A 98 9.15 -0.86 0.77
N VAL A 99 10.29 -0.52 0.15
CA VAL A 99 11.16 0.58 0.59
C VAL A 99 10.46 1.93 0.48
N ALA A 100 9.77 2.20 -0.64
CA ALA A 100 9.07 3.45 -0.89
C ALA A 100 7.93 3.68 0.12
N GLN A 101 7.07 2.67 0.31
CA GLN A 101 5.95 2.76 1.24
C GLN A 101 6.42 2.82 2.69
N GLY A 102 7.41 2.00 3.06
CA GLY A 102 7.98 2.00 4.41
C GLY A 102 8.62 3.33 4.78
N SER A 103 9.44 3.89 3.88
CA SER A 103 10.07 5.20 4.09
C SER A 103 9.06 6.34 4.17
N ALA A 104 8.03 6.37 3.32
CA ALA A 104 6.96 7.36 3.44
C ALA A 104 6.24 7.27 4.78
N PHE A 105 5.91 6.06 5.23
CA PHE A 105 5.23 5.87 6.51
C PHE A 105 6.09 6.37 7.70
N VAL A 106 7.39 6.06 7.67
CA VAL A 106 8.36 6.60 8.66
C VAL A 106 8.41 8.12 8.61
N GLY A 107 8.41 8.71 7.41
CA GLY A 107 8.39 10.17 7.24
C GLY A 107 7.16 10.82 7.86
N ILE A 108 5.97 10.25 7.63
CA ILE A 108 4.71 10.74 8.24
C ILE A 108 4.77 10.61 9.76
N ALA A 109 5.17 9.45 10.28
CA ALA A 109 5.26 9.22 11.73
C ALA A 109 6.24 10.20 12.40
N ALA A 110 7.40 10.44 11.78
CA ALA A 110 8.39 11.40 12.26
C ALA A 110 7.85 12.84 12.25
N ALA A 111 7.05 13.22 11.24
CA ALA A 111 6.41 14.53 11.18
C ALA A 111 5.44 14.75 12.35
N PHE A 112 4.61 13.76 12.68
CA PHE A 112 3.72 13.85 13.85
C PHE A 112 4.51 13.92 15.16
N TRP A 113 5.61 13.16 15.27
CA TRP A 113 6.47 13.19 16.46
C TRP A 113 7.17 14.54 16.64
N HIS A 114 7.52 15.21 15.54
CA HIS A 114 8.07 16.56 15.57
C HIS A 114 7.07 17.60 16.11
N ILE A 115 5.79 17.47 15.75
CA ILE A 115 4.74 18.37 16.22
C ILE A 115 4.45 18.13 17.72
N SER A 116 4.23 16.87 18.10
CA SER A 116 3.93 16.50 19.48
C SER A 116 4.15 15.00 19.71
N ALA A 117 4.77 14.65 20.84
CA ALA A 117 4.92 13.26 21.26
C ALA A 117 3.56 12.51 21.37
N ILE A 118 2.52 13.21 21.83
CA ILE A 118 1.16 12.63 21.94
C ILE A 118 0.59 12.36 20.56
N ALA A 119 0.75 13.30 19.61
CA ALA A 119 0.28 13.13 18.25
C ALA A 119 0.97 11.95 17.54
N GLY A 120 2.29 11.79 17.77
CA GLY A 120 3.04 10.63 17.29
C GLY A 120 2.52 9.29 17.82
N ILE A 121 2.25 9.19 19.13
CA ILE A 121 1.68 7.97 19.74
C ILE A 121 0.29 7.66 19.18
N VAL A 122 -0.58 8.67 19.10
CA VAL A 122 -1.94 8.50 18.55
C VAL A 122 -1.88 8.02 17.10
N PHE A 123 -1.01 8.61 16.28
CA PHE A 123 -0.82 8.20 14.89
C PHE A 123 -0.41 6.72 14.78
N VAL A 124 0.57 6.28 15.57
CA VAL A 124 1.03 4.87 15.55
C VAL A 124 -0.07 3.91 15.98
N LEU A 125 -0.79 4.22 17.06
CA LEU A 125 -1.88 3.37 17.56
C LEU A 125 -3.01 3.25 16.53
N VAL A 126 -3.42 4.37 15.94
CA VAL A 126 -4.48 4.39 14.91
C VAL A 126 -4.01 3.69 13.64
N ALA A 127 -2.76 3.86 13.22
CA ALA A 127 -2.23 3.19 12.06
C ALA A 127 -2.18 1.66 12.26
N PHE A 128 -1.74 1.20 13.44
CA PHE A 128 -1.76 -0.22 13.78
C PHE A 128 -3.20 -0.77 13.80
N PHE A 129 -4.14 -0.02 14.38
CA PHE A 129 -5.55 -0.38 14.38
C PHE A 129 -6.11 -0.46 12.96
N ALA A 130 -5.80 0.50 12.09
CA ALA A 130 -6.22 0.52 10.70
C ALA A 130 -5.69 -0.69 9.92
N VAL A 131 -4.42 -1.07 10.12
CA VAL A 131 -3.85 -2.30 9.55
C VAL A 131 -4.60 -3.53 10.06
N GLY A 132 -4.92 -3.58 11.36
CA GLY A 132 -5.71 -4.65 11.96
C GLY A 132 -7.11 -4.78 11.34
N VAL A 133 -7.82 -3.65 11.16
CA VAL A 133 -9.13 -3.60 10.50
C VAL A 133 -9.01 -4.10 9.06
N HIS A 134 -7.99 -3.64 8.32
CA HIS A 134 -7.78 -4.06 6.94
C HIS A 134 -7.50 -5.57 6.84
N SER A 135 -6.76 -6.13 7.78
CA SER A 135 -6.51 -7.57 7.89
C SER A 135 -7.79 -8.35 8.21
N SER A 136 -8.65 -7.84 9.10
CA SER A 136 -9.94 -8.49 9.41
C SER A 136 -10.92 -8.45 8.24
N GLY A 137 -10.92 -7.38 7.44
CA GLY A 137 -11.73 -7.28 6.23
C GLY A 137 -11.35 -8.32 5.17
N TYR A 138 -10.05 -8.61 5.03
CA TYR A 138 -9.58 -9.71 4.16
C TYR A 138 -10.01 -11.08 4.68
N MET A 139 -9.90 -11.35 5.98
CA MET A 139 -10.36 -12.62 6.57
C MET A 139 -11.87 -12.83 6.42
N GLN A 140 -12.66 -11.76 6.44
CA GLN A 140 -14.11 -11.85 6.30
C GLN A 140 -14.54 -12.13 4.85
N LEU A 141 -13.77 -11.65 3.85
CA LEU A 141 -13.97 -11.98 2.43
C LEU A 141 -13.56 -13.42 2.09
N GLU A 142 -12.50 -13.94 2.71
CA GLU A 142 -12.10 -15.36 2.58
C GLU A 142 -13.14 -16.31 3.22
N TYR A 143 -13.84 -15.88 4.26
CA TYR A 143 -14.84 -16.72 4.96
C TYR A 143 -16.21 -16.80 4.24
N ASP A 144 -16.58 -15.79 3.44
CA ASP A 144 -17.88 -15.75 2.76
C ASP A 144 -17.92 -16.56 1.45
N GLY A 145 -16.75 -16.96 0.93
CA GLY A 145 -16.63 -17.89 -0.19
C GLY A 145 -17.24 -19.27 0.11
N THR A 146 -17.21 -19.70 1.38
CA THR A 146 -17.81 -20.97 1.81
C THR A 146 -19.34 -20.90 1.85
N PHE A 147 -19.94 -19.71 1.98
CA PHE A 147 -21.40 -19.56 2.05
C PHE A 147 -22.09 -19.76 0.69
N ARG A 148 -21.41 -19.47 -0.43
CA ARG A 148 -21.93 -19.74 -1.79
C ARG A 148 -21.97 -21.23 -2.15
N SER A 149 -21.30 -22.10 -1.41
CA SER A 149 -21.36 -23.56 -1.61
C SER A 149 -22.67 -24.21 -1.17
N ARG A 150 -23.53 -23.48 -0.42
CA ARG A 150 -24.76 -24.04 0.16
C ARG A 150 -25.97 -24.05 -0.78
N PHE A 151 -25.86 -23.46 -1.97
CA PHE A 151 -26.92 -23.50 -2.98
C PHE A 151 -26.43 -24.25 -4.24
N PRO A 152 -26.74 -25.55 -4.37
CA PRO A 152 -26.51 -26.25 -5.62
C PRO A 152 -27.37 -25.60 -6.70
N ARG A 153 -26.73 -25.14 -7.78
CA ARG A 153 -27.39 -24.77 -9.03
C ARG A 153 -28.28 -25.94 -9.46
N ARG A 154 -29.60 -25.76 -9.34
CA ARG A 154 -30.58 -26.68 -9.92
C ARG A 154 -30.42 -26.57 -11.44
N LYS A 155 -29.86 -27.60 -12.07
CA LYS A 155 -29.75 -27.70 -13.53
C LYS A 155 -31.16 -27.81 -14.13
N PRO A 156 -31.40 -27.22 -15.33
CA PRO A 156 -32.65 -27.39 -16.07
C PRO A 156 -32.85 -28.83 -16.53
#